data_AF-A0A8C4T2J5-F1
#
_entry.id   AF-A0A8C4T2J5-F1
#
_cell.length_a   1.000
_cell.length_b   1.000
_cell.length_c   1.000
_cell.angle_alpha   90.00
_cell.angle_beta   90.00
_cell.angle_gamma   90.00
#
_symmetry.space_group_name_H-M   'P 1'
#
loop_
_entity.id
_entity.type
_entity.pdbx_description
1 polymer ?
#
loop_
_entity_poly.entity_id
_entity_poly.type
_entity_poly.pdbx_seq_one_letter_code
_entity_poly.pdbx_strand_id
1 'polypeptide(L)'
;NINKMCHLARGAHDCVCFLNVCFAYTSRHEISNAVKEMAWGVEKGLIKPSDISEFLLEKCLYTSNSPDPELLIRTSGEVRLSDFLLWQTSYSCLVFQSVLWPEYSFWNLCEAILQYQLNHYTLQRAREVHREEQVLEQLEADRSCVADLLQQDGTGNLLDSQSKKDLLQKYTAEREKRIHCFLNILQEKRNNFFVELNKNSLASAKA
;
A
#
# COMPACT_ATOMS: atom_id res chain seq x y z
N ASN A 1 -14.11 -1.75 -5.29
CA ASN A 1 -12.93 -2.65 -5.33
C ASN A 1 -11.82 -1.95 -4.57
N ILE A 2 -11.36 -2.41 -3.40
CA ILE A 2 -11.31 -3.79 -2.91
C ILE A 2 -12.06 -4.01 -1.59
N ASN A 3 -12.47 -2.98 -0.86
CA ASN A 3 -13.05 -3.17 0.47
C ASN A 3 -14.58 -3.20 0.44
N LYS A 4 -15.17 -4.30 0.87
CA LYS A 4 -16.55 -4.29 1.38
C LYS A 4 -16.48 -4.61 2.87
N MET A 5 -16.80 -3.62 3.69
CA MET A 5 -16.93 -3.83 5.14
C MET A 5 -18.14 -4.73 5.36
N CYS A 6 -17.91 -5.94 5.87
CA CYS A 6 -18.98 -6.85 6.22
C CYS A 6 -19.26 -6.70 7.71
N HIS A 7 -20.34 -5.99 8.05
CA HIS A 7 -20.89 -6.04 9.39
C HIS A 7 -21.59 -7.40 9.60
N LEU A 8 -20.94 -8.32 10.31
CA LEU A 8 -21.58 -9.52 10.83
C LEU A 8 -22.19 -9.19 12.19
N ALA A 9 -23.39 -8.63 12.19
CA ALA A 9 -24.13 -8.33 13.42
C ALA A 9 -24.88 -9.58 13.93
N ARG A 10 -24.59 -10.01 15.16
CA ARG A 10 -25.53 -10.63 16.13
C ARG A 10 -24.82 -10.89 17.47
N GLY A 11 -24.90 -9.93 18.39
CA GLY A 11 -24.45 -10.07 19.79
C GLY A 11 -23.47 -9.00 20.23
N ALA A 12 -23.38 -8.76 21.55
CA ALA A 12 -22.82 -7.58 22.23
C ALA A 12 -21.31 -7.26 22.05
N HIS A 13 -20.67 -7.79 21.00
CA HIS A 13 -19.31 -7.48 20.59
C HIS A 13 -19.29 -7.37 19.05
N ASP A 14 -19.36 -6.15 18.52
CA ASP A 14 -19.25 -5.92 17.08
C ASP A 14 -17.84 -6.30 16.60
N CYS A 15 -17.69 -7.49 16.02
CA CYS A 15 -16.47 -7.89 15.33
C CYS A 15 -16.52 -7.32 13.90
N VAL A 16 -15.67 -6.33 13.63
CA VAL A 16 -15.55 -5.73 12.30
C VAL A 16 -14.67 -6.63 11.44
N CYS A 17 -15.25 -7.23 10.40
CA CYS A 17 -14.54 -8.06 9.43
C CYS A 17 -14.46 -7.37 8.07
N PHE A 18 -13.32 -7.50 7.40
CA PHE A 18 -13.10 -6.99 6.06
C PHE A 18 -12.96 -8.15 5.07
N LEU A 19 -13.72 -8.10 3.98
CA LEU A 19 -13.60 -9.04 2.87
C LEU A 19 -13.25 -8.28 1.59
N ASN A 20 -12.14 -8.72 0.99
CA ASN A 20 -11.53 -8.12 -0.17
C ASN A 20 -11.67 -9.05 -1.38
N VAL A 21 -12.62 -8.74 -2.27
CA VAL A 21 -12.85 -9.54 -3.48
C VAL A 21 -12.08 -8.92 -4.64
N CYS A 22 -11.02 -9.60 -5.08
CA CYS A 22 -10.23 -9.21 -6.24
C CYS A 22 -10.90 -9.72 -7.52
N PHE A 23 -11.63 -8.85 -8.22
CA PHE A 23 -12.35 -9.18 -9.45
C PHE A 23 -11.81 -8.36 -10.62
N ALA A 24 -11.56 -9.00 -11.77
CA ALA A 24 -10.84 -8.41 -12.89
C ALA A 24 -9.50 -7.77 -12.46
N TYR A 25 -8.77 -8.48 -11.60
CA TYR A 25 -7.57 -8.00 -10.92
C TYR A 25 -6.32 -8.73 -11.39
N THR A 26 -5.23 -7.98 -11.58
CA THR A 26 -3.85 -8.48 -11.66
C THR A 26 -2.94 -7.50 -10.94
N SER A 27 -1.89 -7.99 -10.30
CA SER A 27 -0.97 -7.16 -9.53
C SER A 27 -0.19 -6.19 -10.41
N ARG A 28 0.23 -6.61 -11.61
CA ARG A 28 0.84 -5.71 -12.59
C ARG A 28 -0.06 -4.54 -12.99
N HIS A 29 -1.37 -4.78 -13.16
CA HIS A 29 -2.31 -3.71 -13.47
C HIS A 29 -2.48 -2.75 -12.29
N GLU A 30 -2.58 -3.29 -11.06
CA GLU A 30 -2.65 -2.48 -9.85
C GLU A 30 -1.41 -1.59 -9.68
N ILE A 31 -0.21 -2.15 -9.81
CA ILE A 31 1.05 -1.40 -9.70
C ILE A 31 1.12 -0.31 -10.79
N SER A 32 0.78 -0.67 -12.03
CA SER A 32 0.75 0.29 -13.15
C SER A 32 -0.25 1.43 -12.89
N ASN A 33 -1.40 1.11 -12.27
CA ASN A 33 -2.38 2.11 -11.88
C ASN A 33 -1.86 3.01 -10.74
N ALA A 34 -1.24 2.44 -9.71
CA ALA A 34 -0.66 3.20 -8.61
C ALA A 34 0.38 4.21 -9.11
N VAL A 35 1.24 3.82 -10.04
CA VAL A 35 2.21 4.72 -10.70
C VAL A 35 1.50 5.81 -11.50
N LYS A 36 0.43 5.49 -12.24
CA LYS A 36 -0.37 6.50 -12.96
C LYS A 36 -1.02 7.51 -12.01
N GLU A 37 -1.50 7.09 -10.85
CA GLU A 37 -2.07 7.98 -9.83
C GLU A 37 -1.02 8.95 -9.27
N MET A 38 0.20 8.46 -9.00
CA MET A 38 1.32 9.33 -8.59
C MET A 38 1.73 10.29 -9.71
N ALA A 39 1.85 9.80 -10.95
CA ALA A 39 2.18 10.64 -12.10
C ALA A 39 1.14 11.76 -12.32
N TRP A 40 -0.15 11.44 -12.13
CA TRP A 40 -1.22 12.43 -12.13
C TRP A 40 -1.07 13.45 -10.99
N GLY A 41 -0.68 13.00 -9.78
CA GLY A 41 -0.37 13.89 -8.66
C GLY A 41 0.75 14.88 -8.97
N VAL A 42 1.81 14.41 -9.67
CA VAL A 42 2.92 15.26 -10.14
C VAL A 42 2.44 16.25 -11.19
N GLU A 43 1.69 15.80 -12.19
CA GLU A 43 1.14 16.65 -13.25
C GLU A 43 0.24 17.76 -12.69
N LYS A 44 -0.53 17.46 -11.64
CA LYS A 44 -1.38 18.43 -10.94
C LYS A 44 -0.63 19.30 -9.92
N GLY A 45 0.67 19.10 -9.75
CA GLY A 45 1.48 19.85 -8.78
C GLY A 45 1.13 19.56 -7.31
N LEU A 46 0.45 18.44 -7.03
CA LEU A 46 0.07 18.03 -5.67
C LEU A 46 1.26 17.42 -4.92
N ILE A 47 2.12 16.72 -5.65
CA ILE A 47 3.37 16.13 -5.16
C ILE A 47 4.50 16.46 -6.13
N LYS A 48 5.74 16.38 -5.63
CA LYS A 48 6.96 16.50 -6.46
C LYS A 48 7.42 15.10 -6.90
N PRO A 49 8.20 14.99 -7.99
CA PRO A 49 8.85 13.73 -8.35
C PRO A 49 9.71 13.15 -7.21
N SER A 50 10.34 14.01 -6.42
CA SER A 50 11.13 13.65 -5.22
C SER A 50 10.29 13.08 -4.07
N ASP A 51 8.96 13.23 -4.11
CA ASP A 51 8.07 12.72 -3.07
C ASP A 51 7.64 11.27 -3.34
N ILE A 52 7.99 10.70 -4.51
CA ILE A 52 7.67 9.33 -4.89
C ILE A 52 8.57 8.36 -4.11
N SER A 53 7.94 7.44 -3.38
CA SER A 53 8.62 6.42 -2.58
C SER A 53 7.81 5.13 -2.53
N GLU A 54 8.40 4.05 -1.99
CA GLU A 54 7.72 2.77 -1.77
C GLU A 54 6.44 2.97 -0.93
N PHE A 55 6.54 3.77 0.14
CA PHE A 55 5.39 4.16 0.98
C PHE A 55 4.27 4.83 0.18
N LEU A 56 4.60 5.77 -0.71
CA LEU A 56 3.57 6.45 -1.50
C LEU A 56 2.90 5.51 -2.50
N LEU A 57 3.68 4.58 -3.07
CA LEU A 57 3.17 3.57 -3.99
C LEU A 57 2.17 2.66 -3.26
N GLU A 58 2.50 2.16 -2.06
CA GLU A 58 1.59 1.35 -1.22
C GLU A 58 0.25 2.05 -0.98
N LYS A 59 0.27 3.36 -0.70
CA LYS A 59 -0.96 4.14 -0.49
C LYS A 59 -1.77 4.35 -1.77
N CYS A 60 -1.14 4.21 -2.94
CA CYS A 60 -1.79 4.30 -4.25
C CYS A 60 -2.34 2.96 -4.75
N LEU A 61 -2.02 1.83 -4.12
CA LEU A 61 -2.59 0.51 -4.45
C LEU A 61 -4.10 0.45 -4.18
N TYR A 62 -4.79 -0.54 -4.75
CA TYR A 62 -6.21 -0.78 -4.46
C TYR A 62 -6.40 -1.31 -3.04
N THR A 63 -5.39 -1.97 -2.49
CA THR A 63 -5.35 -2.51 -1.13
C THR A 63 -4.94 -1.49 -0.06
N SER A 64 -4.83 -0.20 -0.37
CA SER A 64 -4.23 0.82 0.51
C SER A 64 -4.85 0.95 1.91
N ASN A 65 -6.09 0.49 2.11
CA ASN A 65 -6.76 0.50 3.42
C ASN A 65 -6.77 -0.88 4.11
N SER A 66 -5.95 -1.82 3.64
CA SER A 66 -5.73 -3.11 4.27
C SER A 66 -4.24 -3.25 4.56
N PRO A 67 -3.86 -3.86 5.70
CA PRO A 67 -2.48 -4.26 5.90
C PRO A 67 -2.11 -5.34 4.88
N ASP A 68 -0.82 -5.47 4.62
CA ASP A 68 -0.30 -6.54 3.80
C ASP A 68 -0.65 -7.92 4.40
N PRO A 69 -1.01 -8.92 3.58
CA PRO A 69 -1.35 -10.24 4.07
C PRO A 69 -0.19 -10.87 4.84
N GLU A 70 -0.47 -11.50 5.97
CA GLU A 70 0.56 -12.26 6.68
C GLU A 70 0.79 -13.65 6.09
N LEU A 71 -0.25 -14.19 5.48
CA LEU A 71 -0.32 -15.54 4.95
C LEU A 71 -1.06 -15.50 3.61
N LEU A 72 -0.43 -16.02 2.56
CA LEU A 72 -1.04 -16.25 1.25
C LEU A 72 -1.18 -17.76 1.05
N ILE A 73 -2.43 -18.21 0.89
CA ILE A 73 -2.76 -19.62 0.65
C ILE A 73 -3.15 -19.77 -0.81
N ARG A 74 -2.54 -20.75 -1.49
CA ARG A 74 -2.94 -21.17 -2.83
C ARG A 74 -3.22 -22.67 -2.87
N THR A 75 -4.41 -23.01 -3.35
CA THR A 75 -4.89 -24.38 -3.49
C THR A 75 -4.57 -24.94 -4.88
N SER A 76 -4.99 -26.18 -5.14
CA SER A 76 -4.90 -26.89 -6.43
C SER A 76 -3.50 -27.34 -6.83
N GLY A 77 -2.52 -27.33 -5.90
CA GLY A 77 -1.18 -27.88 -6.10
C GLY A 77 -0.23 -27.01 -6.92
N GLU A 78 -0.66 -25.80 -7.30
CA GLU A 78 0.09 -24.92 -8.17
C GLU A 78 1.08 -24.04 -7.38
N VAL A 79 2.38 -24.14 -7.68
CA VAL A 79 3.46 -23.36 -7.03
C VAL A 79 3.81 -22.10 -7.82
N ARG A 80 2.84 -21.20 -7.96
CA ARG A 80 3.02 -19.86 -8.57
C ARG A 80 2.11 -18.84 -7.91
N LEU A 81 2.38 -17.54 -8.07
CA LEU A 81 1.48 -16.48 -7.56
C LEU A 81 0.39 -16.08 -8.57
N SER A 82 0.58 -16.36 -9.86
CA SER A 82 -0.37 -15.99 -10.92
C SER A 82 -0.76 -14.49 -10.92
N ASP A 83 0.22 -13.61 -10.75
CA ASP A 83 0.01 -12.16 -10.80
C ASP A 83 -1.00 -11.66 -9.73
N PHE A 84 -0.94 -12.24 -8.54
CA PHE A 84 -1.81 -11.92 -7.41
C PHE A 84 -1.02 -11.32 -6.25
N LEU A 85 -1.38 -10.11 -5.83
CA LEU A 85 -0.84 -9.38 -4.68
C LEU A 85 0.71 -9.41 -4.58
N LEU A 86 1.41 -9.23 -5.71
CA LEU A 86 2.86 -9.40 -5.77
C LEU A 86 3.60 -8.40 -4.87
N TRP A 87 3.11 -7.17 -4.79
CA TRP A 87 3.66 -6.13 -3.93
C TRP A 87 3.41 -6.46 -2.46
N GLN A 88 2.15 -6.73 -2.12
CA GLN A 88 1.66 -6.91 -0.76
C GLN A 88 2.18 -8.21 -0.13
N THR A 89 2.57 -9.21 -0.92
CA THR A 89 2.97 -10.53 -0.42
C THR A 89 4.47 -10.79 -0.41
N SER A 90 5.29 -9.75 -0.62
CA SER A 90 6.75 -9.81 -0.61
C SER A 90 7.34 -10.43 0.67
N TYR A 91 6.73 -10.14 1.83
CA TYR A 91 7.12 -10.68 3.13
C TYR A 91 5.97 -11.47 3.81
N SER A 92 5.13 -12.13 3.02
CA SER A 92 4.09 -13.05 3.54
C SER A 92 4.61 -14.48 3.67
N CYS A 93 4.00 -15.26 4.55
CA CYS A 93 4.12 -16.71 4.51
C CYS A 93 3.35 -17.24 3.29
N LEU A 94 4.03 -17.98 2.40
CA LEU A 94 3.42 -18.59 1.23
C LEU A 94 3.13 -20.06 1.50
N VAL A 95 1.86 -20.45 1.40
CA VAL A 95 1.42 -21.84 1.59
C VAL A 95 0.74 -22.34 0.32
N PHE A 96 1.34 -23.37 -0.28
CA PHE A 96 0.79 -24.07 -1.44
C PHE A 96 0.26 -25.43 -1.01
N GLN A 97 -1.02 -25.69 -1.24
CA GLN A 97 -1.68 -26.95 -0.87
C GLN A 97 -2.30 -27.61 -2.10
N SER A 98 -2.22 -28.94 -2.17
CA SER A 98 -2.69 -29.74 -3.29
C SER A 98 -4.22 -29.87 -3.37
N VAL A 99 -4.93 -29.67 -2.25
CA VAL A 99 -6.40 -29.73 -2.17
C VAL A 99 -7.05 -28.74 -3.13
N LEU A 100 -8.15 -29.14 -3.78
CA LEU A 100 -8.91 -28.25 -4.67
C LEU A 100 -9.73 -27.25 -3.84
N TRP A 101 -9.96 -26.05 -4.38
CA TRP A 101 -10.69 -24.99 -3.66
C TRP A 101 -12.08 -25.43 -3.12
N PRO A 102 -12.94 -26.12 -3.89
CA PRO A 102 -14.23 -26.58 -3.38
C PRO A 102 -14.15 -27.62 -2.27
N GLU A 103 -12.99 -28.27 -2.11
CA GLU A 103 -12.74 -29.33 -1.11
C GLU A 103 -11.99 -28.79 0.12
N TYR A 104 -11.70 -27.48 0.17
CA TYR A 104 -10.90 -26.87 1.21
C TYR A 104 -11.58 -26.95 2.57
N SER A 105 -10.91 -27.59 3.54
CA SER A 105 -11.46 -27.83 4.88
C SER A 105 -10.85 -26.91 5.94
N PHE A 106 -11.49 -26.87 7.11
CA PHE A 106 -10.95 -26.18 8.29
C PHE A 106 -9.54 -26.68 8.66
N TRP A 107 -9.27 -27.97 8.50
CA TRP A 107 -7.96 -28.55 8.80
C TRP A 107 -6.86 -28.05 7.87
N ASN A 108 -7.17 -27.78 6.60
CA ASN A 108 -6.23 -27.17 5.66
C ASN A 108 -5.89 -25.74 6.08
N LEU A 109 -6.87 -24.98 6.58
CA LEU A 109 -6.63 -23.66 7.15
C LEU A 109 -5.74 -23.73 8.39
N CYS A 110 -6.00 -24.67 9.31
CA CYS A 110 -5.16 -24.88 10.49
C CYS A 110 -3.71 -25.20 10.12
N GLU A 111 -3.49 -26.06 9.13
CA GLU A 111 -2.16 -26.38 8.61
C GLU A 111 -1.45 -25.12 8.08
N ALA A 112 -2.15 -24.29 7.30
CA ALA A 112 -1.58 -23.05 6.79
C ALA A 112 -1.22 -22.05 7.90
N ILE A 113 -2.06 -21.96 8.95
CA ILE A 113 -1.78 -21.15 10.14
C ILE A 113 -0.55 -21.68 10.89
N LEU A 114 -0.40 -22.99 11.03
CA LEU A 114 0.79 -23.58 11.65
C LEU A 114 2.06 -23.23 10.86
N GLN A 115 2.02 -23.29 9.52
CA GLN A 115 3.15 -22.85 8.69
C GLN A 115 3.48 -21.37 8.90
N TYR A 116 2.47 -20.52 9.01
CA TYR A 116 2.67 -19.11 9.36
C TYR A 116 3.35 -18.96 10.74
N GLN A 117 2.85 -19.65 11.77
CA GLN A 117 3.42 -19.59 13.13
C GLN A 117 4.88 -20.06 13.17
N LEU A 118 5.24 -21.11 12.42
CA LEU A 118 6.60 -21.60 12.33
C LEU A 118 7.57 -20.59 11.68
N ASN A 119 7.09 -19.81 10.72
CA ASN A 119 7.89 -18.82 10.00
C ASN A 119 7.80 -17.40 10.59
N HIS A 120 6.90 -17.18 11.56
CA HIS A 120 6.53 -15.86 12.06
C HIS A 120 7.74 -15.02 12.49
N TYR A 121 8.62 -15.58 13.32
CA TYR A 121 9.80 -14.86 13.81
C TYR A 121 10.74 -14.40 12.68
N THR A 122 11.03 -15.29 11.73
CA THR A 122 11.91 -14.98 10.59
C THR A 122 11.29 -13.91 9.68
N LEU A 123 9.99 -14.02 9.40
CA LEU A 123 9.26 -13.06 8.59
C LEU A 123 9.16 -11.70 9.27
N GLN A 124 8.89 -11.65 10.58
CA GLN A 124 8.87 -10.40 11.33
C GLN A 124 10.22 -9.70 11.28
N ARG A 125 11.32 -10.42 11.54
CA ARG A 125 12.66 -9.84 11.46
C ARG A 125 12.97 -9.29 10.07
N ALA A 126 12.60 -10.01 9.02
CA ALA A 126 12.80 -9.55 7.64
C ALA A 126 12.01 -8.26 7.33
N ARG A 127 10.76 -8.16 7.81
CA ARG A 127 9.93 -6.94 7.68
C ARG A 127 10.51 -5.76 8.45
N GLU A 128 11.04 -6.00 9.66
CA GLU A 128 11.65 -4.96 10.48
C GLU A 128 12.88 -4.37 9.80
N VAL A 129 13.78 -5.24 9.30
CA VAL A 129 14.97 -4.82 8.55
C VAL A 129 14.59 -4.01 7.31
N HIS A 130 13.64 -4.50 6.50
CA HIS A 130 13.16 -3.77 5.31
C HIS A 130 12.60 -2.39 5.66
N ARG A 131 11.82 -2.29 6.75
CA ARG A 131 11.26 -1.00 7.20
C ARG A 131 12.35 -0.05 7.66
N GLU A 132 13.39 -0.53 8.34
CA GLU A 132 14.54 0.29 8.74
C GLU A 132 15.31 0.80 7.52
N GLU A 133 15.53 -0.06 6.52
CA GLU A 133 16.15 0.30 5.24
C GLU A 133 15.35 1.39 4.52
N GLN A 134 14.02 1.25 4.42
CA GLN A 134 13.14 2.27 3.83
C GLN A 134 13.26 3.64 4.52
N VAL A 135 13.35 3.67 5.86
CA VAL A 135 13.51 4.91 6.62
C VAL A 135 14.85 5.57 6.32
N LEU A 136 15.92 4.78 6.22
CA LEU A 136 17.26 5.27 5.87
C LEU A 136 17.28 5.84 4.44
N GLU A 137 16.75 5.10 3.47
CA GLU A 137 16.67 5.55 2.08
C GLU A 137 15.88 6.85 1.94
N GLN A 138 14.75 6.97 2.64
CA GLN A 138 13.95 8.20 2.62
C GLN A 138 14.71 9.39 3.23
N LEU A 139 15.46 9.16 4.32
CA LEU A 139 16.26 10.19 4.97
C LEU A 139 17.44 10.62 4.09
N GLU A 140 18.06 9.70 3.35
CA GLU A 140 19.09 10.00 2.36
C GLU A 140 18.54 10.80 1.18
N ALA A 141 17.37 10.41 0.66
CA ALA A 141 16.67 11.15 -0.40
C ALA A 141 16.35 12.59 0.04
N ASP A 142 15.88 12.77 1.27
CA ASP A 142 15.60 14.10 1.83
C ASP A 142 16.86 14.96 1.94
N ARG A 143 17.96 14.36 2.43
CA ARG A 143 19.25 15.06 2.52
C ARG A 143 19.75 15.48 1.15
N SER A 144 19.59 14.63 0.13
CA SER A 144 19.95 14.98 -1.26
C SER A 144 19.13 16.17 -1.75
N CYS A 145 17.81 16.15 -1.55
CA CYS A 145 16.94 17.24 -1.97
C CYS A 145 17.29 18.57 -1.29
N VAL A 146 17.59 18.54 0.02
CA VAL A 146 18.01 19.74 0.77
C VAL A 146 19.38 20.24 0.27
N ALA A 147 20.31 19.34 -0.04
CA ALA A 147 21.61 19.72 -0.60
C ALA A 147 21.45 20.43 -1.95
N ASP A 148 20.58 19.92 -2.83
CA ASP A 148 20.31 20.53 -4.13
C ASP A 148 19.69 21.93 -4.00
N LEU A 149 18.76 22.12 -3.05
CA LEU A 149 18.18 23.44 -2.75
C LEU A 149 19.24 24.44 -2.28
N LEU A 150 20.15 24.02 -1.39
CA LEU A 150 21.23 24.89 -0.89
C LEU A 150 22.26 25.28 -1.96
N GLN A 151 22.49 24.40 -2.94
CA GLN A 151 23.34 24.70 -4.09
C GLN A 151 22.69 25.75 -5.00
N GLN A 152 21.38 25.65 -5.22
CA GLN A 152 20.63 26.63 -6.03
C GLN A 152 20.60 28.01 -5.37
N ASP A 153 20.49 28.08 -4.05
CA ASP A 153 20.46 29.34 -3.28
C ASP A 153 21.86 29.95 -3.02
N GLY A 154 22.95 29.25 -3.34
CA GLY A 154 24.34 29.71 -3.14
C GLY A 154 24.80 29.79 -1.67
N THR A 155 24.04 29.20 -0.73
CA THR A 155 24.26 29.30 0.73
C THR A 155 24.92 28.06 1.36
N GLY A 156 25.20 27.02 0.57
CA GLY A 156 25.56 25.67 1.06
C GLY A 156 26.77 25.55 2.00
N ASN A 157 27.73 26.47 1.96
CA ASN A 157 28.94 26.43 2.78
C ASN A 157 28.89 27.26 4.07
N LEU A 158 27.82 28.02 4.32
CA LEU A 158 27.73 28.97 5.45
C LEU A 158 26.85 28.51 6.61
N LEU A 159 26.12 27.41 6.46
CA LEU A 159 25.15 26.94 7.46
C LEU A 159 25.80 25.99 8.47
N ASP A 160 25.58 26.27 9.75
CA ASP A 160 25.97 25.39 10.85
C ASP A 160 25.19 24.06 10.81
N SER A 161 25.75 23.04 11.46
CA SER A 161 25.19 21.70 11.59
C SER A 161 23.78 21.70 12.14
N GLN A 162 23.46 22.61 13.08
CA GLN A 162 22.11 22.74 13.62
C GLN A 162 21.13 23.29 12.58
N SER A 163 21.50 24.34 11.86
CA SER A 163 20.65 24.92 10.81
C SER A 163 20.37 23.93 9.67
N LYS A 164 21.33 23.07 9.32
CA LYS A 164 21.13 22.00 8.34
C LYS A 164 20.11 20.95 8.81
N LYS A 165 20.14 20.59 10.10
CA LYS A 165 19.13 19.69 10.70
C LYS A 165 17.74 20.31 10.70
N ASP A 166 17.63 21.59 11.07
CA ASP A 166 16.35 22.30 11.10
C ASP A 166 15.74 22.42 9.69
N LEU A 167 16.56 22.68 8.67
CA LEU A 167 16.13 22.68 7.27
C LEU A 167 15.66 21.30 6.81
N LEU A 168 16.37 20.24 7.17
CA LEU A 168 15.96 18.87 6.87
C LEU A 168 14.60 18.55 7.49
N GLN A 169 14.42 18.86 8.78
CA GLN A 169 13.15 18.66 9.47
C GLN A 169 12.00 19.45 8.80
N LYS A 170 12.26 20.70 8.43
CA LYS A 170 11.28 21.52 7.70
C LYS A 170 10.91 20.89 6.36
N TYR A 171 11.90 20.43 5.60
CA TYR A 171 11.68 19.77 4.30
C TYR A 171 10.85 18.49 4.45
N THR A 172 11.20 17.64 5.42
CA THR A 172 10.46 16.40 5.72
C THR A 172 9.00 16.71 6.08
N ALA A 173 8.74 17.70 6.94
CA ALA A 173 7.38 18.10 7.30
C ALA A 173 6.58 18.64 6.10
N GLU A 174 7.22 19.41 5.22
CA GLU A 174 6.59 19.88 3.99
C GLU A 174 6.27 18.75 3.01
N ARG A 175 7.16 17.75 2.88
CA ARG A 175 6.91 16.54 2.08
C ARG A 175 5.72 15.77 2.62
N GLU A 176 5.69 15.47 3.91
CA GLU A 176 4.59 14.75 4.55
C GLU A 176 3.25 15.48 4.35
N LYS A 177 3.25 16.81 4.46
CA LYS A 177 2.06 17.62 4.19
C LYS A 177 1.58 17.50 2.74
N ARG A 178 2.49 17.55 1.76
CA ARG A 178 2.15 17.35 0.33
C ARG A 178 1.57 15.97 0.09
N ILE A 179 2.24 14.93 0.60
CA ILE A 179 1.78 13.54 0.50
C ILE A 179 0.39 13.39 1.10
N HIS A 180 0.17 13.89 2.31
CA HIS A 180 -1.13 13.79 2.99
C HIS A 180 -2.24 14.50 2.20
N CYS A 181 -1.97 15.71 1.68
CA CYS A 181 -2.91 16.43 0.83
C CYS A 181 -3.25 15.65 -0.44
N PHE A 182 -2.25 15.10 -1.12
CA PHE A 182 -2.44 14.26 -2.30
C PHE A 182 -3.27 13.01 -2.01
N LEU A 183 -2.99 12.29 -0.92
CA LEU A 183 -3.74 11.08 -0.56
C LEU A 183 -5.22 11.38 -0.27
N ASN A 184 -5.52 12.52 0.36
CA ASN A 184 -6.90 12.94 0.58
C ASN A 184 -7.63 13.22 -0.75
N ILE A 185 -6.98 13.95 -1.66
CA ILE A 185 -7.54 14.24 -2.99
C ILE A 185 -7.72 12.94 -3.80
N LEU A 186 -6.76 12.01 -3.72
CA LEU A 186 -6.86 10.71 -4.37
C LEU A 186 -8.05 9.90 -3.83
N GLN A 187 -8.27 9.95 -2.52
CA GLN A 187 -9.42 9.29 -1.90
C GLN A 187 -10.75 9.92 -2.34
N GLU A 188 -10.83 11.24 -2.44
CA GLU A 188 -12.01 11.94 -2.99
C GLU A 188 -12.28 11.55 -4.44
N LYS A 189 -11.22 11.54 -5.28
CA LYS A 189 -11.31 11.08 -6.68
C LYS A 189 -11.89 9.67 -6.77
N ARG A 190 -11.40 8.74 -5.94
CA ARG A 190 -11.89 7.36 -5.86
C ARG A 190 -13.37 7.31 -5.44
N ASN A 191 -13.75 8.07 -4.41
CA ASN A 191 -15.13 8.12 -3.92
C ASN A 191 -16.10 8.68 -4.97
N ASN A 192 -15.70 9.75 -5.67
CA ASN A 192 -16.51 10.39 -6.71
C ASN A 192 -16.82 9.42 -7.86
N PHE A 193 -15.81 8.66 -8.30
CA PHE A 193 -16.00 7.64 -9.34
C PHE A 193 -17.07 6.59 -8.96
N PHE A 194 -17.10 6.13 -7.71
CA PHE A 194 -18.13 5.20 -7.24
C PHE A 194 -19.53 5.83 -7.21
N VAL A 195 -19.63 7.09 -6.78
CA VAL A 195 -20.89 7.82 -6.78
C VAL A 195 -21.44 7.96 -8.21
N GLU A 196 -20.58 8.28 -9.18
CA GLU A 196 -20.95 8.39 -10.60
C GLU A 196 -21.41 7.05 -11.20
N LEU A 197 -20.68 5.96 -10.94
CA LEU A 197 -21.08 4.61 -11.38
C LEU A 197 -22.47 4.23 -10.86
N ASN A 198 -22.76 4.50 -9.59
CA ASN A 198 -24.05 4.19 -9.00
C ASN A 198 -25.18 5.02 -9.62
N LYS A 199 -24.95 6.32 -9.87
CA LYS A 199 -25.92 7.19 -10.56
C LYS A 199 -26.23 6.67 -11.97
N ASN A 200 -25.22 6.28 -12.72
CA ASN A 200 -25.38 5.77 -14.09
C ASN A 200 -26.09 4.40 -14.12
N SER A 201 -25.82 3.53 -13.14
CA SER A 201 -26.54 2.25 -12.97
C SER A 201 -28.03 2.47 -12.69
N LEU A 202 -28.36 3.40 -11.79
CA LEU A 202 -29.74 3.78 -11.46
C LEU A 202 -30.49 4.41 -12.64
N ALA A 203 -29.79 5.15 -13.50
CA ALA A 203 -30.36 5.72 -14.72
C ALA A 203 -30.61 4.64 -15.79
N SER A 204 -29.68 3.69 -15.96
CA SER A 204 -29.82 2.59 -16.91
C SER A 204 -30.85 1.53 -16.49
N ALA A 205 -31.14 1.38 -15.20
CA ALA A 205 -32.16 0.46 -14.70
C ALA A 205 -33.59 1.02 -14.77
N LYS A 206 -33.74 2.31 -15.10
CA LYS A 206 -35.04 3.00 -15.26
C LYS A 206 -35.46 3.20 -16.73
N ALA A 207 -34.60 2.81 -17.68
CA ALA A 207 -34.87 2.82 -19.11
C ALA A 207 -35.13 1.39 -19.60
#